data_AF-A0A0R2F2P5-F1
#
_entry.id   AF-A0A0R2F2P5-F1
#
_cell.length_a   1.000
_cell.length_b   1.000
_cell.length_c   1.000
_cell.angle_alpha   90.00
_cell.angle_beta   90.00
_cell.angle_gamma   90.00
#
_symmetry.space_group_name_H-M   'P 1'
#
loop_
_entity.id
_entity.type
_entity.pdbx_description
1 polymer ?
#
loop_
_entity_poly.entity_id
_entity_poly.type
_entity_poly.pdbx_seq_one_letter_code
_entity_poly.pdbx_strand_id
1 'polypeptide(L)'
;MKIKAVSEQYDIPADTLRYWERVGAIPAVHRDSAGYRDYDEEDLGWVSFAKCMRGAGVSIEYLIEYITLYPGGERTHQARKDLLTEQLEVIKRHLDEVQETYDRISEKVAHYDDHVEGAAKKLTR
;
A
#
# COMPACT_ATOMS: atom_id res chain seq x y z
N MET A 1 14.26 0.35 -16.77
CA MET A 1 14.50 -0.87 -15.97
C MET A 1 13.60 -2.00 -16.47
N LYS A 2 14.11 -3.23 -16.65
CA LYS A 2 13.26 -4.35 -17.12
C LYS A 2 12.37 -4.93 -16.03
N ILE A 3 11.21 -5.47 -16.41
CA ILE A 3 10.18 -5.98 -15.49
C ILE A 3 10.70 -6.98 -14.44
N LYS A 4 11.70 -7.80 -14.77
CA LYS A 4 12.31 -8.74 -13.81
C LYS A 4 13.00 -8.01 -12.67
N ALA A 5 13.79 -6.98 -12.98
CA ALA A 5 14.48 -6.18 -11.97
C ALA A 5 13.49 -5.39 -11.11
N VAL A 6 12.42 -4.84 -11.71
CA VAL A 6 11.33 -4.17 -10.96
C VAL A 6 10.64 -5.16 -10.01
N SER A 7 10.35 -6.36 -10.50
CA SER A 7 9.73 -7.44 -9.72
C SER A 7 10.55 -7.78 -8.48
N GLU A 8 11.87 -7.93 -8.63
CA GLU A 8 12.81 -8.21 -7.53
C GLU A 8 12.96 -7.02 -6.58
N GLN A 9 13.13 -5.80 -7.10
CA GLN A 9 13.33 -4.60 -6.29
C GLN A 9 12.12 -4.30 -5.40
N TYR A 10 10.91 -4.43 -5.95
CA TYR A 10 9.69 -4.10 -5.25
C TYR A 10 9.01 -5.31 -4.62
N ASP A 11 9.56 -6.52 -4.76
CA ASP A 11 8.93 -7.76 -4.28
C ASP A 11 7.47 -7.88 -4.75
N ILE A 12 7.26 -7.67 -6.05
CA ILE A 12 5.95 -7.77 -6.72
C ILE A 12 6.09 -8.77 -7.86
N PRO A 13 5.24 -9.81 -7.96
CA PRO A 13 5.29 -10.72 -9.10
C PRO A 13 5.18 -9.98 -10.44
N ALA A 14 5.98 -10.36 -11.43
CA ALA A 14 5.93 -9.73 -12.75
C ALA A 14 4.52 -9.78 -13.39
N ASP A 15 3.73 -10.83 -13.11
CA ASP A 15 2.35 -10.92 -13.58
C ASP A 15 1.42 -9.92 -12.88
N THR A 16 1.69 -9.57 -11.63
CA THR A 16 0.98 -8.49 -10.92
C THR A 16 1.32 -7.13 -11.52
N LEU A 17 2.57 -6.86 -11.88
CA LEU A 17 2.96 -5.63 -12.60
C LEU A 17 2.24 -5.52 -13.95
N ARG A 18 2.21 -6.62 -14.72
CA ARG A 18 1.45 -6.69 -15.99
C ARG A 18 -0.05 -6.48 -15.76
N TYR A 19 -0.59 -7.06 -14.69
CA TYR A 19 -1.98 -6.91 -14.34
C TYR A 19 -2.34 -5.48 -13.99
N TRP A 20 -1.55 -4.81 -13.14
CA TRP A 20 -1.77 -3.41 -12.76
C TRP A 20 -1.77 -2.48 -13.96
N GLU A 21 -0.80 -2.61 -14.86
CA GLU A 21 -0.78 -1.85 -16.11
C GLU A 21 -2.02 -2.16 -16.97
N ARG A 22 -2.37 -3.44 -17.13
CA ARG A 22 -3.50 -3.87 -17.96
C ARG A 22 -4.84 -3.30 -17.49
N VAL A 23 -5.06 -3.20 -16.18
CA VAL A 23 -6.31 -2.66 -15.63
C VAL A 23 -6.27 -1.14 -15.44
N GLY A 24 -5.12 -0.49 -15.67
CA GLY A 24 -4.95 0.94 -15.49
C GLY A 24 -4.73 1.37 -14.04
N ALA A 25 -4.30 0.46 -13.16
CA ALA A 25 -3.91 0.80 -11.79
C ALA A 25 -2.52 1.47 -11.72
N ILE A 26 -1.75 1.38 -12.79
CA ILE A 26 -0.58 2.21 -13.10
C ILE A 26 -0.68 2.66 -14.56
N PRO A 27 -0.02 3.75 -14.97
CA PRO A 27 0.03 4.16 -16.37
C PRO A 27 0.67 3.11 -17.28
N ALA A 28 0.45 3.26 -18.59
CA ALA A 28 1.08 2.40 -19.58
C ALA A 28 2.60 2.62 -19.58
N VAL A 29 3.36 1.53 -19.44
CA VAL A 29 4.82 1.58 -19.31
C VAL A 29 5.47 1.68 -20.70
N HIS A 30 6.55 2.43 -20.80
CA HIS A 30 7.33 2.52 -22.03
C HIS A 30 7.84 1.14 -22.49
N ARG A 31 8.03 0.99 -23.82
CA ARG A 31 8.58 -0.23 -24.43
C ARG A 31 9.83 0.09 -25.21
N ASP A 32 10.84 -0.75 -25.04
CA ASP A 32 12.07 -0.66 -25.82
C ASP A 32 11.86 -1.06 -27.30
N SER A 33 12.93 -0.93 -28.09
CA SER A 33 12.93 -1.29 -29.52
C SER A 33 12.65 -2.77 -29.80
N ALA A 34 12.80 -3.65 -28.81
CA ALA A 34 12.47 -5.07 -28.90
C ALA A 34 11.05 -5.38 -28.41
N GLY A 35 10.29 -4.37 -27.99
CA GLY A 35 8.89 -4.48 -27.53
C GLY A 35 8.74 -4.88 -26.06
N TYR A 36 9.84 -4.98 -25.31
CA TYR A 36 9.82 -5.27 -23.88
C TYR A 36 9.56 -4.02 -23.05
N ARG A 37 8.82 -4.16 -21.95
CA ARG A 37 8.61 -3.07 -20.98
C ARG A 37 9.95 -2.59 -20.42
N ASP A 38 10.10 -1.28 -20.39
CA ASP A 38 11.26 -0.60 -19.86
C ASP A 38 10.80 0.56 -18.98
N TYR A 39 10.85 0.32 -17.66
CA TYR A 39 10.32 1.22 -16.63
C TYR A 39 11.30 2.37 -16.38
N ASP A 40 10.88 3.60 -16.59
CA ASP A 40 11.64 4.78 -16.20
C ASP A 40 11.40 5.16 -14.72
N GLU A 41 11.98 6.27 -14.27
CA GLU A 41 11.82 6.73 -12.89
C GLU A 41 10.37 7.07 -12.53
N GLU A 42 9.59 7.60 -13.48
CA GLU A 42 8.17 7.92 -13.27
C GLU A 42 7.35 6.63 -13.13
N ASP A 43 7.58 5.65 -14.01
CA ASP A 43 6.97 4.32 -13.94
C ASP A 43 7.25 3.65 -12.58
N LEU A 44 8.49 3.74 -12.09
CA LEU A 44 8.87 3.20 -10.79
C LEU A 44 8.18 3.95 -9.62
N GLY A 45 7.96 5.25 -9.76
CA GLY A 45 7.16 6.04 -8.84
C GLY A 45 5.73 5.53 -8.75
N TRP A 46 5.09 5.23 -9.90
CA TRP A 46 3.75 4.65 -9.95
C TRP A 46 3.67 3.24 -9.37
N VAL A 47 4.66 2.39 -9.66
CA VAL A 47 4.74 1.05 -9.06
C VAL A 47 4.86 1.14 -7.54
N SER A 48 5.71 2.03 -7.03
CA SER A 48 5.88 2.27 -5.60
C SER A 48 4.58 2.76 -4.95
N PHE A 49 3.90 3.71 -5.59
CA PHE A 49 2.63 4.25 -5.13
C PHE A 49 1.54 3.18 -5.08
N ALA A 50 1.36 2.42 -6.17
CA ALA A 50 0.38 1.33 -6.23
C ALA A 50 0.69 0.25 -5.19
N LYS A 51 1.97 -0.11 -4.98
CA LYS A 51 2.39 -1.05 -3.92
C LYS A 51 1.98 -0.55 -2.54
N CYS A 52 2.28 0.70 -2.22
CA CYS A 52 1.97 1.31 -0.93
C CYS A 52 0.45 1.28 -0.67
N MET A 53 -0.34 1.76 -1.64
CA MET A 53 -1.80 1.80 -1.54
C MET A 53 -2.40 0.40 -1.38
N ARG A 54 -1.97 -0.57 -2.20
CA ARG A 54 -2.45 -1.96 -2.09
C ARG A 54 -2.05 -2.60 -0.76
N GLY A 55 -0.87 -2.29 -0.24
CA GLY A 55 -0.41 -2.75 1.08
C GLY A 55 -1.22 -2.18 2.24
N ALA A 56 -1.71 -0.94 2.10
CA ALA A 56 -2.61 -0.30 3.06
C ALA A 56 -4.09 -0.71 2.90
N GLY A 57 -4.39 -1.68 2.03
CA GLY A 57 -5.76 -2.18 1.81
C GLY A 57 -6.61 -1.32 0.86
N VAL A 58 -6.04 -0.28 0.24
CA VAL A 58 -6.74 0.55 -0.75
C VAL A 58 -7.07 -0.29 -1.98
N SER A 59 -8.29 -0.18 -2.49
CA SER A 59 -8.80 -1.01 -3.59
C SER A 59 -8.06 -0.73 -4.90
N ILE A 60 -8.11 -1.71 -5.82
CA ILE A 60 -7.51 -1.50 -7.15
C ILE A 60 -8.37 -0.56 -7.98
N GLU A 61 -9.68 -0.55 -7.75
CA GLU A 61 -10.65 0.34 -8.39
C GLU A 61 -10.33 1.80 -8.08
N TYR A 62 -9.96 2.12 -6.84
CA TYR A 62 -9.53 3.46 -6.45
C TYR A 62 -8.27 3.90 -7.22
N LEU A 63 -7.28 3.01 -7.35
CA LEU A 63 -6.08 3.31 -8.13
C LEU A 63 -6.43 3.58 -9.59
N ILE A 64 -7.29 2.76 -10.19
CA ILE A 64 -7.74 2.94 -11.58
C ILE A 64 -8.41 4.29 -11.75
N GLU A 65 -9.29 4.69 -10.83
CA GLU A 65 -9.95 5.99 -10.85
C GLU A 65 -8.93 7.14 -10.79
N TYR A 66 -8.00 7.08 -9.85
CA TYR A 66 -6.96 8.08 -9.69
C TYR A 66 -6.06 8.21 -10.95
N ILE A 67 -5.62 7.09 -11.51
CA ILE A 67 -4.80 7.05 -12.74
C ILE A 67 -5.60 7.56 -13.95
N THR A 68 -6.89 7.25 -14.05
CA THR A 68 -7.75 7.73 -15.14
C THR A 68 -7.81 9.26 -15.19
N LEU A 69 -7.76 9.91 -14.03
CA LEU A 69 -7.75 11.37 -13.94
C LEU A 69 -6.38 11.99 -14.23
N TYR A 70 -5.29 11.24 -14.09
CA TYR A 70 -3.93 11.75 -14.18
C TYR A 70 -3.60 12.50 -15.49
N PRO A 71 -3.95 11.99 -16.69
CA PRO A 71 -3.69 12.68 -17.95
C PRO A 71 -4.39 14.03 -18.12
N GLY A 72 -5.41 14.32 -17.29
CA GLY A 72 -6.13 15.58 -17.30
C GLY A 72 -5.31 16.79 -16.80
N GLY A 73 -4.15 16.54 -16.17
CA GLY A 73 -3.25 17.58 -15.68
C GLY A 73 -3.94 18.51 -14.68
N GLU A 74 -3.76 19.82 -14.86
CA GLU A 74 -4.36 20.85 -13.98
C GLU A 74 -5.89 20.78 -13.91
N ARG A 75 -6.56 20.38 -15.00
CA ARG A 75 -8.04 20.33 -15.04
C ARG A 75 -8.62 19.29 -14.09
N THR A 76 -7.87 18.22 -13.80
CA THR A 76 -8.29 17.14 -12.89
C THR A 76 -7.56 17.21 -11.56
N HIS A 77 -6.74 18.24 -11.31
CA HIS A 77 -5.98 18.37 -10.08
C HIS A 77 -6.88 18.37 -8.84
N GLN A 78 -7.99 19.13 -8.88
CA GLN A 78 -8.93 19.18 -7.76
C GLN A 78 -9.59 17.81 -7.52
N ALA A 79 -10.11 17.16 -8.55
CA ALA A 79 -10.71 15.83 -8.43
C ALA A 79 -9.74 14.77 -7.87
N ARG A 80 -8.47 14.79 -8.33
CA ARG A 80 -7.43 13.91 -7.79
C ARG A 80 -7.13 14.18 -6.32
N LYS A 81 -7.10 15.45 -5.92
CA LYS A 81 -6.91 15.84 -4.52
C LYS A 81 -8.10 15.41 -3.65
N ASP A 82 -9.32 15.55 -4.16
CA ASP A 82 -10.54 15.15 -3.45
C ASP A 82 -10.54 13.65 -3.20
N LEU A 83 -10.26 12.82 -4.22
CA LEU A 83 -10.10 11.37 -4.05
C LEU A 83 -9.05 11.01 -3.00
N LEU A 84 -7.88 11.67 -3.02
CA LEU A 84 -6.83 11.42 -2.04
C LEU A 84 -7.26 11.82 -0.62
N THR A 85 -8.01 12.91 -0.50
CA THR A 85 -8.53 13.39 0.79
C THR A 85 -9.55 12.42 1.35
N GLU A 86 -10.47 11.91 0.52
CA GLU A 86 -11.44 10.88 0.92
C GLU A 86 -10.74 9.59 1.37
N GLN A 87 -9.72 9.16 0.62
CA GLN A 87 -8.95 7.97 0.97
C GLN A 87 -8.12 8.15 2.25
N LEU A 88 -7.63 9.36 2.51
CA LEU A 88 -6.94 9.70 3.75
C LEU A 88 -7.86 9.50 4.96
N GLU A 89 -9.12 9.95 4.87
CA GLU A 89 -10.11 9.74 5.93
C GLU A 89 -10.43 8.25 6.16
N VAL A 90 -10.51 7.47 5.08
CA VAL A 90 -10.70 6.00 5.17
C VAL A 90 -9.53 5.35 5.90
N ILE A 91 -8.29 5.67 5.51
CA ILE A 91 -7.08 5.13 6.14
C ILE A 91 -7.00 5.57 7.61
N LYS A 92 -7.33 6.83 7.92
CA LYS A 92 -7.30 7.35 9.28
C LYS A 92 -8.26 6.59 10.20
N ARG A 93 -9.49 6.33 9.76
CA ARG A 93 -10.43 5.49 10.52
C ARG A 93 -9.88 4.09 10.78
N HIS A 94 -9.29 3.46 9.76
CA HIS A 94 -8.71 2.14 9.93
C HIS A 94 -7.52 2.13 10.91
N LEU A 95 -6.67 3.16 10.87
CA LEU A 95 -5.58 3.32 11.83
C LEU A 95 -6.10 3.43 13.27
N ASP A 96 -7.17 4.19 13.48
CA ASP A 96 -7.76 4.35 14.81
C ASP A 96 -8.35 3.02 15.33
N GLU A 97 -9.06 2.25 14.48
CA GLU A 97 -9.56 0.91 14.83
C GLU A 97 -8.44 -0.09 15.17
N VAL A 98 -7.35 -0.07 14.39
CA VAL A 98 -6.18 -0.93 14.63
C VAL A 98 -5.46 -0.51 15.91
N GLN A 99 -5.37 0.78 16.19
CA GLN A 99 -4.77 1.30 17.43
C GLN A 99 -5.56 0.86 18.65
N GLU A 100 -6.89 0.99 18.64
CA GLU A 100 -7.75 0.50 19.73
C GLU A 100 -7.56 -1.01 19.96
N THR A 101 -7.44 -1.78 18.88
CA THR A 101 -7.19 -3.22 18.95
C THR A 101 -5.82 -3.52 19.55
N TYR A 102 -4.79 -2.80 19.10
CA TYR A 102 -3.42 -2.91 19.63
C TYR A 102 -3.39 -2.63 21.13
N ASP A 103 -4.02 -1.55 21.58
CA ASP A 103 -4.04 -1.15 22.99
C ASP A 103 -4.67 -2.24 23.87
N ARG A 104 -5.81 -2.80 23.44
CA ARG A 104 -6.48 -3.90 24.17
C ARG A 104 -5.64 -5.17 24.24
N ILE A 105 -4.89 -5.49 23.18
CA ILE A 105 -3.98 -6.64 23.17
C ILE A 105 -2.79 -6.36 24.10
N SER A 106 -2.24 -5.14 24.04
CA SER A 106 -1.12 -4.71 24.89
C SER A 106 -1.48 -4.79 26.38
N GLU A 107 -2.67 -4.32 26.77
CA GLU A 107 -3.17 -4.44 28.14
C GLU A 107 -3.28 -5.92 28.58
N LYS A 108 -3.80 -6.78 27.71
CA LYS A 108 -3.90 -8.23 27.99
C LYS A 108 -2.53 -8.87 28.15
N VAL A 109 -1.54 -8.51 27.34
CA VAL A 109 -0.17 -9.03 27.44
C VAL A 109 0.44 -8.61 28.78
N ALA A 110 0.37 -7.32 29.13
CA ALA A 110 0.88 -6.81 30.40
C ALA A 110 0.24 -7.53 31.61
N HIS A 111 -1.06 -7.80 31.55
CA HIS A 111 -1.75 -8.56 32.58
C HIS A 111 -1.21 -9.98 32.77
N TYR A 112 -0.82 -10.68 31.69
CA TYR A 112 -0.18 -12.00 31.80
C TYR A 112 1.24 -11.90 32.38
N ASP A 113 2.01 -10.88 32.02
CA ASP A 113 3.35 -10.66 32.57
C ASP A 113 3.31 -10.43 34.09
N ASP A 114 2.35 -9.61 34.56
CA ASP A 114 2.12 -9.36 35.99
C ASP A 114 1.69 -10.64 36.74
N HIS A 115 0.88 -11.50 36.11
CA HIS A 115 0.45 -12.77 36.70
C HIS A 115 1.55 -13.82 36.74
N VAL A 116 2.44 -13.87 35.76
CA VAL A 116 3.61 -14.76 35.76
C VAL A 116 4.59 -14.34 36.86
N GLU A 117 4.85 -13.05 37.05
CA GLU A 117 5.66 -12.57 38.18
C GLU A 117 4.99 -12.83 39.54
N GLY A 118 3.68 -12.62 39.64
CA GLY A 118 2.91 -12.87 40.86
C GLY A 118 2.84 -14.36 41.25
N ALA A 119 2.82 -15.26 40.27
CA ALA A 119 2.89 -16.71 40.49
C ALA A 119 4.30 -17.16 40.88
N ALA A 120 5.34 -16.61 40.23
CA ALA A 120 6.74 -16.91 40.56
C ALA A 120 7.12 -16.49 41.99
N LYS A 121 6.63 -15.32 42.46
CA LYS A 121 6.83 -14.83 43.85
C LYS A 121 6.09 -15.64 44.91
N LYS A 122 5.00 -16.34 44.55
CA LYS A 122 4.26 -17.23 45.45
C LYS A 122 4.87 -18.63 45.57
N LEU A 123 5.63 -19.08 44.58
CA LEU A 123 6.31 -20.38 44.59
C LEU A 123 7.67 -20.38 45.32
N THR A 124 8.19 -19.19 45.67
CA THR A 124 9.48 -19.01 46.36
C THR A 124 9.35 -18.64 47.84
N ARG A 125 8.15 -18.73 48.43
CA ARG A 125 7.87 -18.41 49.84
C ARG A 125 7.21 -19.59 50.54
#